data_AF-A0A6A5ZXK7-F1
#
_entry.id   AF-A0A6A5ZXK7-F1
#
_cell.length_a   1.000
_cell.length_b   1.000
_cell.length_c   1.000
_cell.angle_alpha   90.00
_cell.angle_beta   90.00
_cell.angle_gamma   90.00
#
_symmetry.space_group_name_H-M   'P 1'
#
loop_
_entity.id
_entity.type
_entity.pdbx_description
1 polymer ?
#
loop_
_entity_poly.entity_id
_entity_poly.type
_entity_poly.pdbx_seq_one_letter_code
_entity_poly.pdbx_strand_id
1 'polypeptide(L)'
;RLTENYAGCDDGQKVKLRQGFADAATLANIASAIDTDSTAWSHYFRTGIGRDDDVINAKKIWAMVAANNDPTNPPYSLAITDAVPQDGDTLREMLVCPLFFDPNSKWTKNDLQSRKFIAPKRKANSWCAPGEKFGFFEVAGLTLLHEMTHFDVIGKAAGVAEHANGEFWFNTHGSDDVGGFGDDYPRAARALGRYWQQGLNEKDTLEPWQNAESLAAAALGKWAL
;
A
#
# COMPACT_ATOMS: atom_id res chain seq x y z
N ARG A 1 3.15 11.75 -21.03
CA ARG A 1 4.00 10.55 -20.90
C ARG A 1 5.16 10.96 -20.00
N LEU A 2 5.15 10.54 -18.73
CA LEU A 2 6.19 10.90 -17.77
C LEU A 2 7.37 9.94 -17.96
N THR A 3 8.59 10.47 -17.98
CA THR A 3 9.83 9.69 -18.19
C THR A 3 10.26 9.07 -16.86
N GLU A 4 10.62 7.78 -16.85
CA GLU A 4 11.30 7.15 -15.71
C GLU A 4 12.66 7.83 -15.48
N ASN A 5 12.75 8.64 -14.43
CA ASN A 5 14.00 9.28 -14.04
C ASN A 5 14.48 8.67 -12.72
N TYR A 6 15.31 7.63 -12.81
CA TYR A 6 16.03 7.12 -11.65
C TYR A 6 17.22 8.03 -11.34
N ALA A 7 17.03 8.97 -10.42
CA ALA A 7 18.12 9.80 -9.93
C ALA A 7 18.94 9.04 -8.87
N GLY A 8 20.27 9.02 -9.02
CA GLY A 8 21.17 8.46 -8.01
C GLY A 8 21.10 6.95 -7.78
N CYS A 9 20.41 6.19 -8.66
CA CYS A 9 20.31 4.73 -8.55
C CYS A 9 21.36 4.02 -9.43
N ASP A 10 22.03 3.01 -8.88
CA ASP A 10 22.78 2.04 -9.66
C ASP A 10 21.86 1.07 -10.42
N ASP A 11 22.42 0.24 -11.30
CA ASP A 11 21.61 -0.66 -12.14
C ASP A 11 20.93 -1.78 -11.36
N GLY A 12 21.52 -2.24 -10.24
CA GLY A 12 20.90 -3.22 -9.36
C GLY A 12 19.69 -2.62 -8.63
N GLN A 13 19.82 -1.39 -8.15
CA GLN A 13 18.74 -0.62 -7.55
C GLN A 13 17.59 -0.40 -8.54
N LYS A 14 17.89 -0.03 -9.80
CA LYS A 14 16.88 0.11 -10.86
C LYS A 14 16.14 -1.20 -11.14
N VAL A 15 16.84 -2.33 -11.19
CA VAL A 15 16.22 -3.65 -11.40
C VAL A 15 15.28 -4.00 -10.24
N LYS A 16 15.75 -3.85 -8.99
CA LYS A 16 14.94 -4.12 -7.80
C LYS A 16 13.70 -3.24 -7.76
N LEU A 17 13.89 -1.95 -8.07
CA LEU A 17 12.79 -1.00 -8.19
C LEU A 17 11.78 -1.49 -9.22
N ARG A 18 12.16 -1.70 -10.49
CA ARG A 18 11.24 -2.15 -11.55
C ARG A 18 10.43 -3.39 -11.17
N GLN A 19 11.08 -4.39 -10.56
CA GLN A 19 10.37 -5.58 -10.09
C GLN A 19 9.34 -5.22 -9.03
N GLY A 20 9.73 -4.35 -8.10
CA GLY A 20 8.84 -3.81 -7.11
C GLY A 20 7.62 -3.07 -7.70
N PHE A 21 7.84 -2.13 -8.63
CA PHE A 21 6.77 -1.39 -9.33
C PHE A 21 5.76 -2.39 -9.93
N ALA A 22 6.25 -3.42 -10.60
CA ALA A 22 5.43 -4.48 -11.19
C ALA A 22 4.67 -5.31 -10.16
N ASP A 23 5.30 -5.62 -9.01
CA ASP A 23 4.65 -6.30 -7.90
C ASP A 23 3.52 -5.44 -7.29
N ALA A 24 3.73 -4.13 -7.11
CA ALA A 24 2.72 -3.19 -6.63
C ALA A 24 1.51 -3.12 -7.57
N ALA A 25 1.76 -3.06 -8.89
CA ALA A 25 0.71 -3.14 -9.91
C ALA A 25 -0.08 -4.44 -9.80
N THR A 26 0.61 -5.56 -9.63
CA THR A 26 -0.01 -6.89 -9.51
C THR A 26 -0.92 -6.96 -8.28
N LEU A 27 -0.42 -6.49 -7.14
CA LEU A 27 -1.19 -6.42 -5.89
C LEU A 27 -2.44 -5.56 -6.05
N ALA A 28 -2.30 -4.35 -6.61
CA ALA A 28 -3.42 -3.43 -6.80
C ALA A 28 -4.47 -3.95 -7.79
N ASN A 29 -4.04 -4.56 -8.91
CA ASN A 29 -4.95 -5.20 -9.86
C ASN A 29 -5.79 -6.28 -9.19
N ILE A 30 -5.15 -7.15 -8.41
CA ILE A 30 -5.83 -8.24 -7.69
C ILE A 30 -6.77 -7.68 -6.62
N ALA A 31 -6.34 -6.64 -5.90
CA ALA A 31 -7.13 -6.00 -4.85
C ALA A 31 -8.38 -5.28 -5.38
N SER A 32 -8.34 -4.73 -6.60
CA SER A 32 -9.52 -4.13 -7.23
C SER A 32 -10.71 -5.11 -7.34
N ALA A 33 -10.41 -6.41 -7.44
CA ALA A 33 -11.36 -7.51 -7.47
C ALA A 33 -11.47 -8.25 -6.11
N ILE A 34 -11.05 -7.63 -5.01
CA ILE A 34 -11.16 -8.23 -3.67
C ILE A 34 -12.63 -8.55 -3.36
N ASP A 35 -12.82 -9.73 -2.77
CA ASP A 35 -14.09 -10.10 -2.17
C ASP A 35 -14.21 -9.37 -0.83
N THR A 36 -15.17 -8.46 -0.75
CA THR A 36 -15.39 -7.59 0.40
C THR A 36 -15.99 -8.32 1.61
N ASP A 37 -16.36 -9.60 1.46
CA ASP A 37 -16.74 -10.47 2.57
C ASP A 37 -15.58 -11.37 3.04
N SER A 38 -14.40 -11.25 2.42
CA SER A 38 -13.23 -12.07 2.76
C SER A 38 -12.52 -11.62 4.04
N THR A 39 -11.72 -12.53 4.61
CA THR A 39 -10.83 -12.21 5.74
C THR A 39 -9.74 -11.20 5.37
N ALA A 40 -9.32 -11.14 4.10
CA ALA A 40 -8.41 -10.12 3.62
C ALA A 40 -9.03 -8.73 3.71
N TRP A 41 -10.34 -8.59 3.44
CA TRP A 41 -11.07 -7.35 3.62
C TRP A 41 -11.30 -7.02 5.10
N SER A 42 -11.91 -7.94 5.84
CA SER A 42 -12.41 -7.69 7.20
C SER A 42 -11.31 -7.44 8.24
N HIS A 43 -10.06 -7.77 7.93
CA HIS A 43 -8.92 -7.43 8.80
C HIS A 43 -8.57 -5.94 8.79
N TYR A 44 -8.90 -5.22 7.72
CA TYR A 44 -8.40 -3.87 7.48
C TYR A 44 -9.54 -2.86 7.26
N PHE A 45 -10.67 -3.27 6.69
CA PHE A 45 -11.78 -2.37 6.36
C PHE A 45 -13.06 -2.69 7.15
N ARG A 46 -14.01 -1.74 7.12
CA ARG A 46 -15.33 -1.89 7.74
C ARG A 46 -16.13 -2.95 6.99
N THR A 47 -16.89 -3.74 7.74
CA THR A 47 -17.86 -4.72 7.23
C THR A 47 -19.32 -4.30 7.50
N GLY A 48 -19.52 -3.23 8.26
CA GLY A 48 -20.81 -2.66 8.62
C GLY A 48 -20.99 -1.23 8.10
N ILE A 49 -21.43 -0.32 8.96
CA ILE A 49 -21.59 1.11 8.62
C ILE A 49 -20.24 1.66 8.09
N GLY A 50 -20.28 2.41 6.98
CA GLY A 50 -19.09 2.94 6.31
C GLY A 50 -18.38 1.95 5.38
N ARG A 51 -18.86 0.70 5.27
CA ARG A 51 -18.30 -0.29 4.32
C ARG A 51 -18.34 0.22 2.88
N ASP A 52 -19.45 0.80 2.43
CA ASP A 52 -19.60 1.22 1.03
C ASP A 52 -18.56 2.28 0.65
N ASP A 53 -18.26 3.21 1.57
CA ASP A 53 -17.20 4.21 1.39
C ASP A 53 -15.82 3.54 1.30
N ASP A 54 -15.53 2.57 2.18
CA ASP A 54 -14.29 1.80 2.10
C ASP A 54 -14.17 1.08 0.76
N VAL A 55 -15.24 0.39 0.32
CA VAL A 55 -15.26 -0.38 -0.93
C VAL A 55 -15.03 0.52 -2.13
N ILE A 56 -15.75 1.64 -2.21
CA ILE A 56 -15.67 2.55 -3.34
C ILE A 56 -14.27 3.17 -3.42
N ASN A 57 -13.77 3.72 -2.32
CA ASN A 57 -12.53 4.47 -2.34
C ASN A 57 -11.29 3.57 -2.46
N ALA A 58 -11.25 2.44 -1.73
CA ALA A 58 -10.12 1.51 -1.86
C ALA A 58 -9.99 0.95 -3.28
N LYS A 59 -11.11 0.57 -3.91
CA LYS A 59 -11.09 0.07 -5.30
C LYS A 59 -10.70 1.13 -6.31
N LYS A 60 -11.14 2.38 -6.13
CA LYS A 60 -10.70 3.52 -6.96
C LYS A 60 -9.19 3.72 -6.87
N ILE A 61 -8.65 3.74 -5.64
CA ILE A 61 -7.21 3.91 -5.40
C ILE A 61 -6.43 2.75 -6.04
N TRP A 62 -6.79 1.49 -5.77
CA TRP A 62 -6.11 0.34 -6.36
C TRP A 62 -6.18 0.33 -7.89
N ALA A 63 -7.32 0.67 -8.47
CA ALA A 63 -7.45 0.77 -9.93
C ALA A 63 -6.49 1.83 -10.51
N MET A 64 -6.34 2.97 -9.83
CA MET A 64 -5.40 4.02 -10.27
C MET A 64 -3.95 3.66 -10.03
N VAL A 65 -3.61 3.00 -8.93
CA VAL A 65 -2.26 2.47 -8.71
C VAL A 65 -1.92 1.46 -9.81
N ALA A 66 -2.81 0.52 -10.09
CA ALA A 66 -2.62 -0.47 -11.14
C ALA A 66 -2.45 0.16 -12.53
N ALA A 67 -3.28 1.15 -12.87
CA ALA A 67 -3.22 1.84 -14.16
C ALA A 67 -1.95 2.66 -14.35
N ASN A 68 -1.39 3.22 -13.26
CA ASN A 68 -0.14 3.96 -13.32
C ASN A 68 1.09 3.04 -13.31
N ASN A 69 0.99 1.80 -12.81
CA ASN A 69 2.12 0.87 -12.72
C ASN A 69 2.20 -0.22 -13.80
N ASP A 70 1.39 -0.13 -14.86
CA ASP A 70 1.55 -1.01 -16.02
C ASP A 70 2.97 -0.81 -16.60
N PRO A 71 3.79 -1.85 -16.81
CA PRO A 71 5.12 -1.69 -17.43
C PRO A 71 5.08 -1.09 -18.86
N THR A 72 3.89 -0.93 -19.46
CA THR A 72 3.64 -0.20 -20.71
C THR A 72 3.17 1.26 -20.51
N ASN A 73 2.83 1.68 -19.29
CA ASN A 73 2.48 3.04 -18.89
C ASN A 73 3.02 3.36 -17.48
N PRO A 74 4.01 4.27 -17.34
CA PRO A 74 4.61 4.64 -16.05
C PRO A 74 3.69 5.54 -15.20
N PRO A 75 3.87 5.69 -13.85
CA PRO A 75 4.92 5.15 -12.95
C PRO A 75 4.39 4.49 -11.64
N TYR A 76 5.30 4.15 -10.68
CA TYR A 76 5.30 4.33 -9.19
C TYR A 76 5.76 3.20 -8.19
N SER A 77 6.69 3.51 -7.22
CA SER A 77 7.14 2.60 -6.11
C SER A 77 8.16 3.11 -5.00
N LEU A 78 7.91 2.83 -3.70
CA LEU A 78 8.68 2.92 -2.38
C LEU A 78 9.58 4.05 -2.07
N ALA A 79 9.02 5.01 -1.36
CA ALA A 79 9.70 6.22 -1.09
C ALA A 79 8.77 7.10 -0.30
N ILE A 80 9.31 8.02 0.49
CA ILE A 80 8.48 9.12 0.98
C ILE A 80 7.91 9.81 -0.25
N THR A 81 6.59 9.82 -0.33
CA THR A 81 5.86 10.60 -1.30
C THR A 81 5.28 11.80 -0.59
N ASP A 82 5.45 12.96 -1.21
CA ASP A 82 4.81 14.14 -0.70
C ASP A 82 3.31 14.06 -1.02
N ALA A 83 2.50 13.91 0.03
CA ALA A 83 1.05 13.93 -0.06
C ALA A 83 0.51 15.35 -0.27
N VAL A 84 1.35 16.39 -0.22
CA VAL A 84 0.95 17.78 -0.50
C VAL A 84 0.45 17.89 -1.95
N PRO A 85 -0.72 18.51 -2.18
CA PRO A 85 -1.21 18.80 -3.52
C PRO A 85 -0.15 19.52 -4.36
N GLN A 86 0.08 19.01 -5.58
CA GLN A 86 1.07 19.58 -6.48
C GLN A 86 0.60 20.96 -7.02
N ASP A 87 1.38 22.01 -6.75
CA ASP A 87 1.29 23.29 -7.45
C ASP A 87 2.31 23.35 -8.61
N GLY A 88 1.85 23.60 -9.85
CA GLY A 88 2.72 23.79 -11.01
C GLY A 88 3.48 22.55 -11.50
N ASP A 89 4.72 22.73 -11.97
CA ASP A 89 5.54 21.69 -12.66
C ASP A 89 6.41 20.83 -11.73
N THR A 90 6.20 20.88 -10.41
CA THR A 90 6.98 20.09 -9.43
C THR A 90 6.89 18.60 -9.74
N LEU A 91 8.03 17.94 -9.91
CA LEU A 91 8.05 16.51 -10.23
C LEU A 91 7.46 15.70 -9.07
N ARG A 92 6.66 14.70 -9.40
CA ARG A 92 6.13 13.74 -8.43
C ARG A 92 7.25 12.80 -8.06
N GLU A 93 7.86 13.06 -6.92
CA GLU A 93 9.05 12.36 -6.52
C GLU A 93 8.76 11.32 -5.44
N MET A 94 9.61 10.32 -5.47
CA MET A 94 9.66 9.23 -4.53
C MET A 94 11.10 9.10 -4.06
N LEU A 95 11.38 9.44 -2.80
CA LEU A 95 12.69 9.21 -2.19
C LEU A 95 12.85 7.79 -1.60
N VAL A 96 13.58 6.92 -2.29
CA VAL A 96 13.79 5.53 -1.87
C VAL A 96 14.96 5.42 -0.88
N CYS A 97 14.68 5.06 0.38
CA CYS A 97 15.70 4.96 1.43
C CYS A 97 16.70 3.79 1.19
N PRO A 98 17.99 3.90 1.60
CA PRO A 98 18.96 2.81 1.44
C PRO A 98 18.54 1.46 2.03
N LEU A 99 17.78 1.47 3.13
CA LEU A 99 17.25 0.26 3.75
C LEU A 99 16.34 -0.55 2.80
N PHE A 100 15.67 0.12 1.86
CA PHE A 100 14.91 -0.56 0.80
C PHE A 100 15.80 -1.49 -0.02
N PHE A 101 17.02 -1.06 -0.32
CA PHE A 101 17.96 -1.80 -1.15
C PHE A 101 18.81 -2.80 -0.39
N ASP A 102 18.88 -2.70 0.95
CA ASP A 102 19.66 -3.63 1.77
C ASP A 102 19.16 -5.08 1.55
N PRO A 103 20.01 -5.99 1.03
CA PRO A 103 19.64 -7.39 0.81
C PRO A 103 19.32 -8.14 2.11
N ASN A 104 19.72 -7.60 3.27
CA ASN A 104 19.43 -8.16 4.59
C ASN A 104 18.20 -7.54 5.25
N SER A 105 17.62 -6.49 4.65
CA SER A 105 16.41 -5.85 5.17
C SER A 105 15.30 -6.90 5.29
N LYS A 106 14.83 -7.14 6.52
CA LYS A 106 13.67 -8.03 6.75
C LYS A 106 12.38 -7.51 6.09
N TRP A 107 12.38 -6.26 5.65
CA TRP A 107 11.25 -5.52 5.12
C TRP A 107 11.16 -5.53 3.58
N THR A 108 12.28 -5.66 2.88
CA THR A 108 12.31 -5.39 1.42
C THR A 108 13.23 -6.33 0.66
N LYS A 109 13.80 -7.34 1.33
CA LYS A 109 14.68 -8.33 0.69
C LYS A 109 13.95 -9.29 -0.26
N ASN A 110 12.63 -9.40 -0.15
CA ASN A 110 11.82 -10.32 -0.95
C ASN A 110 10.98 -9.57 -1.98
N ASP A 111 10.67 -10.23 -3.09
CA ASP A 111 9.65 -9.89 -4.09
C ASP A 111 8.48 -10.90 -4.00
N LEU A 112 7.41 -10.69 -4.79
CA LEU A 112 6.27 -11.62 -4.81
C LEU A 112 6.64 -13.04 -5.28
N GLN A 113 7.75 -13.19 -6.01
CA GLN A 113 8.21 -14.46 -6.58
C GLN A 113 9.16 -15.23 -5.67
N SER A 114 9.69 -14.57 -4.64
CA SER A 114 10.74 -15.09 -3.75
C SER A 114 10.31 -16.35 -3.00
N ARG A 115 9.02 -16.49 -2.71
CA ARG A 115 8.41 -17.71 -2.14
C ARG A 115 7.01 -17.91 -2.69
N LYS A 116 6.50 -19.14 -2.60
CA LYS A 116 5.14 -19.47 -3.04
C LYS A 116 4.16 -19.44 -1.85
N PHE A 117 2.94 -18.97 -2.07
CA PHE A 117 1.82 -19.21 -1.15
C PHE A 117 1.32 -20.64 -1.36
N ILE A 118 1.73 -21.56 -0.49
CA ILE A 118 1.31 -22.97 -0.53
C ILE A 118 0.50 -23.28 0.74
N ALA A 119 -0.82 -23.31 0.61
CA ALA A 119 -1.74 -23.82 1.62
C ALA A 119 -1.70 -25.37 1.70
N PRO A 120 -2.05 -26.02 2.83
CA PRO A 120 -1.69 -25.78 4.23
C PRO A 120 -0.44 -26.60 4.66
N LYS A 121 0.34 -27.16 3.71
CA LYS A 121 1.58 -27.86 4.07
C LYS A 121 2.71 -26.84 4.13
N ARG A 122 2.96 -26.37 5.34
CA ARG A 122 4.22 -25.82 5.89
C ARG A 122 5.47 -26.47 5.26
N LYS A 123 5.80 -26.12 4.02
CA LYS A 123 7.01 -26.54 3.30
C LYS A 123 8.08 -25.47 3.50
N ALA A 124 9.34 -25.89 3.48
CA ALA A 124 10.50 -25.03 3.79
C ALA A 124 10.63 -23.76 2.92
N ASN A 125 9.96 -23.69 1.78
CA ASN A 125 9.98 -22.55 0.85
C ASN A 125 8.57 -21.97 0.59
N SER A 126 7.79 -21.76 1.66
CA SER A 126 6.45 -21.16 1.60
C SER A 126 6.37 -19.93 2.47
N TRP A 127 5.59 -18.95 2.01
CA TRP A 127 5.16 -17.79 2.80
C TRP A 127 4.36 -18.18 4.06
N CYS A 128 3.76 -19.37 4.08
CA CYS A 128 3.00 -19.91 5.22
C CYS A 128 3.80 -20.91 6.09
N ALA A 129 5.14 -20.86 6.05
CA ALA A 129 5.98 -21.76 6.84
C ALA A 129 5.84 -21.51 8.37
N PRO A 130 6.02 -22.54 9.22
CA PRO A 130 5.89 -22.37 10.66
C PRO A 130 6.99 -21.48 11.21
N GLY A 131 6.62 -20.51 12.05
CA GLY A 131 7.55 -19.51 12.59
C GLY A 131 7.56 -18.19 11.82
N GLU A 132 6.99 -18.17 10.60
CA GLU A 132 6.75 -16.94 9.85
C GLU A 132 5.61 -16.14 10.52
N LYS A 133 5.93 -14.92 10.97
CA LYS A 133 4.98 -13.91 11.45
C LYS A 133 4.51 -13.02 10.29
N PHE A 134 3.33 -12.43 10.41
CA PHE A 134 2.75 -11.55 9.39
C PHE A 134 3.66 -10.36 9.02
N GLY A 135 4.46 -9.85 9.98
CA GLY A 135 5.53 -8.85 9.74
C GLY A 135 6.74 -9.37 8.94
N PHE A 136 6.59 -10.46 8.18
CA PHE A 136 7.59 -10.95 7.22
C PHE A 136 7.04 -11.01 5.79
N PHE A 137 5.80 -10.54 5.55
CA PHE A 137 5.29 -10.32 4.19
C PHE A 137 5.68 -8.95 3.62
N GLU A 138 6.82 -8.47 4.06
CA GLU A 138 7.34 -7.21 3.59
C GLU A 138 8.13 -7.51 2.31
N VAL A 139 7.33 -7.47 1.26
CA VAL A 139 7.71 -7.61 -0.13
C VAL A 139 7.98 -6.21 -0.64
N ALA A 140 9.03 -6.03 -1.44
CA ALA A 140 9.28 -4.75 -2.08
C ALA A 140 7.99 -4.18 -2.70
N GLY A 141 7.27 -4.96 -3.50
CA GLY A 141 5.91 -4.67 -4.00
C GLY A 141 4.94 -4.02 -3.01
N LEU A 142 4.87 -4.55 -1.78
CA LEU A 142 3.92 -4.11 -0.76
C LEU A 142 4.22 -2.69 -0.31
N THR A 143 5.45 -2.43 0.13
CA THR A 143 5.75 -1.10 0.64
C THR A 143 5.69 -0.09 -0.51
N LEU A 144 5.88 -0.52 -1.78
CA LEU A 144 5.79 0.40 -2.92
C LEU A 144 4.34 0.76 -3.18
N LEU A 145 3.44 -0.21 -3.07
CA LEU A 145 2.01 0.03 -3.09
C LEU A 145 1.58 0.97 -1.96
N HIS A 146 2.06 0.77 -0.73
CA HIS A 146 1.81 1.67 0.40
C HIS A 146 2.19 3.12 0.04
N GLU A 147 3.43 3.32 -0.40
CA GLU A 147 3.92 4.68 -0.62
C GLU A 147 3.23 5.38 -1.79
N MET A 148 2.66 4.63 -2.72
CA MET A 148 1.88 5.18 -3.81
C MET A 148 0.54 5.73 -3.42
N THR A 149 -0.10 5.14 -2.41
CA THR A 149 -1.43 5.57 -2.04
C THR A 149 -1.40 6.96 -1.40
N HIS A 150 -0.26 7.37 -0.83
CA HIS A 150 -0.03 8.70 -0.30
C HIS A 150 -0.02 9.81 -1.35
N PHE A 151 0.23 9.51 -2.63
CA PHE A 151 0.24 10.55 -3.65
C PHE A 151 -1.15 11.20 -3.81
N ASP A 152 -1.24 12.50 -3.53
CA ASP A 152 -2.46 13.31 -3.76
C ASP A 152 -3.02 13.06 -5.17
N VAL A 153 -2.14 13.06 -6.16
CA VAL A 153 -2.58 12.91 -7.54
C VAL A 153 -3.14 11.52 -7.87
N ILE A 154 -2.73 10.47 -7.17
CA ILE A 154 -3.33 9.15 -7.31
C ILE A 154 -4.77 9.23 -6.82
N GLY A 155 -4.97 9.76 -5.61
CA GLY A 155 -6.31 9.95 -5.05
C GLY A 155 -7.19 10.85 -5.92
N LYS A 156 -6.67 12.01 -6.32
CA LYS A 156 -7.39 12.97 -7.17
C LYS A 156 -7.79 12.37 -8.51
N ALA A 157 -6.88 11.64 -9.16
CA ALA A 157 -7.19 10.93 -10.41
C ALA A 157 -8.20 9.79 -10.19
N ALA A 158 -8.17 9.15 -9.02
CA ALA A 158 -9.12 8.12 -8.61
C ALA A 158 -10.50 8.69 -8.27
N GLY A 159 -10.61 10.01 -8.09
CA GLY A 159 -11.84 10.69 -7.68
C GLY A 159 -12.26 10.33 -6.25
N VAL A 160 -11.29 10.15 -5.35
CA VAL A 160 -11.56 10.15 -3.90
C VAL A 160 -11.74 11.59 -3.41
N ALA A 161 -12.44 11.77 -2.29
CA ALA A 161 -12.60 13.09 -1.71
C ALA A 161 -11.30 13.56 -1.05
N GLU A 162 -11.09 14.86 -1.07
CA GLU A 162 -10.04 15.51 -0.29
C GLU A 162 -10.35 15.40 1.21
N HIS A 163 -9.32 15.16 2.03
CA HIS A 163 -9.41 15.17 3.49
C HIS A 163 -8.24 15.93 4.11
N ALA A 164 -8.40 16.35 5.37
CA ALA A 164 -7.31 16.96 6.12
C ALA A 164 -6.30 15.89 6.53
N ASN A 165 -5.02 16.08 6.17
CA ASN A 165 -3.96 15.22 6.65
C ASN A 165 -3.81 15.45 8.18
N GLY A 166 -3.90 14.37 8.95
CA GLY A 166 -3.92 14.44 10.42
C GLY A 166 -2.59 14.85 11.06
N GLU A 167 -1.50 14.82 10.30
CA GLU A 167 -0.14 15.09 10.78
C GLU A 167 0.38 16.46 10.32
N PHE A 168 -0.04 16.90 9.14
CA PHE A 168 0.42 18.10 8.48
C PHE A 168 -0.79 18.92 8.03
N TRP A 169 -0.83 20.20 8.39
CA TRP A 169 -1.98 21.12 8.23
C TRP A 169 -2.31 21.48 6.76
N PHE A 170 -2.42 20.50 5.88
CA PHE A 170 -2.85 20.60 4.49
C PHE A 170 -3.92 19.54 4.20
N ASN A 171 -4.65 19.77 3.12
CA ASN A 171 -5.60 18.82 2.61
C ASN A 171 -5.00 17.98 1.48
N THR A 172 -5.38 16.71 1.38
CA THR A 172 -4.88 15.79 0.36
C THR A 172 -5.97 14.81 -0.08
N HIS A 173 -5.81 14.26 -1.27
CA HIS A 173 -6.59 13.09 -1.74
C HIS A 173 -5.82 11.78 -1.51
N GLY A 174 -4.55 11.85 -1.12
CA GLY A 174 -3.69 10.70 -0.83
C GLY A 174 -4.01 10.07 0.53
N SER A 175 -3.61 8.83 0.75
CA SER A 175 -3.72 8.18 2.05
C SER A 175 -2.75 8.78 3.08
N ASP A 176 -2.95 8.44 4.35
CA ASP A 176 -2.08 8.78 5.48
C ASP A 176 -1.58 7.53 6.22
N ASP A 177 -0.50 7.72 6.97
CA ASP A 177 -0.03 6.72 7.92
C ASP A 177 -0.84 6.76 9.20
N VAL A 178 -1.16 5.59 9.73
CA VAL A 178 -1.95 5.49 10.95
C VAL A 178 -1.08 5.77 12.17
N GLY A 179 -1.38 6.85 12.88
CA GLY A 179 -0.81 7.15 14.20
C GLY A 179 -1.61 6.54 15.36
N GLY A 180 -1.01 6.43 16.54
CA GLY A 180 -1.73 6.11 17.80
C GLY A 180 -2.10 4.64 18.04
N PHE A 181 -1.79 3.73 17.11
CA PHE A 181 -2.05 2.29 17.23
C PHE A 181 -0.76 1.43 17.36
N GLY A 182 0.38 2.07 17.66
CA GLY A 182 1.70 1.47 17.87
C GLY A 182 2.60 1.50 16.63
N ASP A 183 3.87 1.08 16.80
CA ASP A 183 4.93 1.25 15.79
C ASP A 183 5.03 0.09 14.76
N ASP A 184 4.13 -0.88 14.81
CA ASP A 184 4.04 -2.00 13.85
C ASP A 184 2.90 -1.69 12.88
N TYR A 185 3.22 -1.11 11.72
CA TYR A 185 2.23 -0.59 10.77
C TYR A 185 1.15 -1.61 10.39
N PRO A 186 1.46 -2.87 10.01
CA PRO A 186 0.43 -3.86 9.72
C PRO A 186 -0.51 -4.15 10.91
N ARG A 187 0.01 -4.14 12.14
CA ARG A 187 -0.83 -4.31 13.34
C ARG A 187 -1.64 -3.07 13.65
N ALA A 188 -1.06 -1.89 13.46
CA ALA A 188 -1.71 -0.61 13.64
C ALA A 188 -2.90 -0.47 12.67
N ALA A 189 -2.72 -0.81 11.39
CA ALA A 189 -3.78 -0.85 10.39
C ALA A 189 -4.93 -1.81 10.77
N ARG A 190 -4.60 -3.02 11.27
CA ARG A 190 -5.63 -3.94 11.79
C ARG A 190 -6.33 -3.41 13.04
N ALA A 191 -5.62 -2.67 13.88
CA ALA A 191 -6.21 -2.05 15.06
C ALA A 191 -7.15 -0.92 14.67
N LEU A 192 -6.78 -0.09 13.68
CA LEU A 192 -7.64 0.93 13.08
C LEU A 192 -8.93 0.32 12.51
N GLY A 193 -8.82 -0.71 11.66
CA GLY A 193 -9.99 -1.39 11.09
C GLY A 193 -10.95 -1.90 12.16
N ARG A 194 -10.41 -2.51 13.24
CA ARG A 194 -11.22 -2.96 14.39
C ARG A 194 -11.85 -1.81 15.18
N TYR A 195 -11.11 -0.72 15.37
CA TYR A 195 -11.59 0.47 16.08
C TYR A 195 -12.82 1.06 15.39
N TRP A 196 -12.78 1.17 14.06
CA TRP A 196 -13.92 1.58 13.24
C TRP A 196 -15.07 0.57 13.25
N GLN A 197 -14.78 -0.73 13.16
CA GLN A 197 -15.83 -1.78 13.23
C GLN A 197 -16.58 -1.77 14.57
N GLN A 198 -15.94 -1.33 15.66
CA GLN A 198 -16.54 -1.21 16.97
C GLN A 198 -17.32 0.11 17.16
N GLY A 199 -17.32 0.99 16.17
CA GLY A 199 -17.94 2.32 16.26
C GLY A 199 -17.26 3.22 17.28
N LEU A 200 -15.98 2.97 17.58
CA LEU A 200 -15.20 3.78 18.52
C LEU A 200 -14.61 5.03 17.87
N ASN A 201 -14.78 5.20 16.56
CA ASN A 201 -14.26 6.32 15.81
C ASN A 201 -14.88 7.66 16.27
N GLU A 202 -14.02 8.65 16.45
CA GLU A 202 -14.41 10.03 16.69
C GLU A 202 -14.43 10.81 15.37
N LYS A 203 -15.00 12.02 15.42
CA LYS A 203 -14.88 12.97 14.32
C LYS A 203 -13.38 13.20 14.05
N ASP A 204 -13.00 13.16 12.78
CA ASP A 204 -11.61 13.34 12.31
C ASP A 204 -10.67 12.15 12.57
N THR A 205 -11.18 10.99 13.00
CA THR A 205 -10.40 9.75 12.95
C THR A 205 -10.12 9.38 11.49
N LEU A 206 -8.88 8.99 11.17
CA LEU A 206 -8.51 8.49 9.84
C LEU A 206 -9.38 7.28 9.46
N GLU A 207 -10.08 7.34 8.33
CA GLU A 207 -10.87 6.20 7.85
C GLU A 207 -9.97 5.07 7.35
N PRO A 208 -10.40 3.80 7.42
CA PRO A 208 -9.56 2.70 6.98
C PRO A 208 -9.12 2.77 5.51
N TRP A 209 -9.98 3.27 4.61
CA TRP A 209 -9.59 3.50 3.21
C TRP A 209 -8.59 4.65 3.01
N GLN A 210 -8.49 5.57 3.97
CA GLN A 210 -7.51 6.64 3.97
C GLN A 210 -6.17 6.16 4.52
N ASN A 211 -6.05 4.93 5.06
CA ASN A 211 -4.79 4.45 5.59
C ASN A 211 -3.98 3.65 4.54
N ALA A 212 -2.74 4.09 4.28
CA ALA A 212 -1.86 3.48 3.27
C ALA A 212 -1.61 1.99 3.53
N GLU A 213 -1.31 1.66 4.79
CA GLU A 213 -1.02 0.28 5.17
C GLU A 213 -2.26 -0.63 5.09
N SER A 214 -3.46 -0.11 5.37
CA SER A 214 -4.72 -0.87 5.20
C SER A 214 -4.96 -1.23 3.74
N LEU A 215 -4.71 -0.29 2.81
CA LEU A 215 -4.79 -0.51 1.37
C LEU A 215 -3.75 -1.54 0.91
N ALA A 216 -2.50 -1.41 1.34
CA ALA A 216 -1.40 -2.28 0.93
C ALA A 216 -1.56 -3.71 1.49
N ALA A 217 -1.84 -3.83 2.80
CA ALA A 217 -1.92 -5.11 3.47
C ALA A 217 -3.16 -5.93 3.08
N ALA A 218 -4.29 -5.28 2.78
CA ALA A 218 -5.46 -5.98 2.25
C ALA A 218 -5.22 -6.51 0.83
N ALA A 219 -4.51 -5.76 -0.02
CA ALA A 219 -4.12 -6.19 -1.36
C ALA A 219 -3.24 -7.45 -1.31
N LEU A 220 -2.24 -7.44 -0.43
CA LEU A 220 -1.39 -8.60 -0.16
C LEU A 220 -2.19 -9.78 0.41
N GLY A 221 -3.10 -9.51 1.35
CA GLY A 221 -3.99 -10.53 1.91
C GLY A 221 -4.83 -11.21 0.84
N LYS A 222 -5.30 -10.47 -0.17
CA LYS A 222 -6.04 -11.03 -1.30
C LYS A 222 -5.14 -11.84 -2.23
N TRP A 223 -3.93 -11.37 -2.52
CA TRP A 223 -2.98 -12.13 -3.36
C TRP A 223 -2.54 -13.45 -2.70
N ALA A 224 -2.49 -13.50 -1.37
CA ALA A 224 -2.09 -14.65 -0.59
C ALA A 224 -3.16 -15.78 -0.47
N LEU A 225 -4.42 -15.50 -0.84
CA LEU A 225 -5.58 -16.40 -0.70
C LEU A 225 -5.98 -17.03 -2.03
#